data_AF-A0A2K1QW57-F1
#
_entry.id   AF-A0A2K1QW57-F1
#
_cell.length_a   1.000
_cell.length_b   1.000
_cell.length_c   1.000
_cell.angle_alpha   90.00
_cell.angle_beta   90.00
_cell.angle_gamma   90.00
#
_symmetry.space_group_name_H-M   'P 1'
#
loop_
_entity.id
_entity.type
_entity.pdbx_description
1 polymer ?
#
loop_
_entity_poly.entity_id
_entity_poly.type
_entity_poly.pdbx_seq_one_letter_code
_entity_poly.pdbx_strand_id
1 'polypeptide(L)'
;MSTSRPVEHHLQSQSQSPLFALPPELRHQIYTLLLPSSEPPPSQTLHPSLLLTCSRLNHEATPLLYARTFTAHPTLLTSLPYYDTRSRPVSPHLVPRIRKWHVTVRLDVDARFTAQQVRDAFDGAQELTVEVMQAMYGSCDFEVLRAFEGVRAVGRARVVGSLGDGRYAGWLARTMMLAMGEEGSGWEEEEGERMVRELGEGRRGKRFDAVWRMGMEGSGRDVWEGDR
;
A
#
# COMPACT_ATOMS: atom_id res chain seq x y z
N MET A 1 -64.43 -7.52 -5.03
CA MET A 1 -63.55 -7.15 -6.16
C MET A 1 -62.67 -6.00 -5.69
N SER A 2 -61.48 -6.29 -5.15
CA SER A 2 -60.53 -5.26 -4.68
C SER A 2 -59.69 -4.80 -5.87
N THR A 3 -59.86 -3.54 -6.26
CA THR A 3 -59.02 -2.88 -7.24
C THR A 3 -57.68 -2.51 -6.61
N SER A 4 -56.64 -3.29 -6.92
CA SER A 4 -55.25 -2.93 -6.62
C SER A 4 -54.90 -1.68 -7.46
N ARG A 5 -54.60 -0.57 -6.78
CA ARG A 5 -54.07 0.64 -7.43
C ARG A 5 -52.61 0.36 -7.81
N PRO A 6 -52.20 0.59 -9.07
CA PRO A 6 -50.78 0.56 -9.41
C PRO A 6 -50.10 1.73 -8.68
N VAL A 7 -49.08 1.41 -7.88
CA VAL A 7 -48.20 2.42 -7.28
C VAL A 7 -47.32 2.94 -8.40
N GLU A 8 -47.68 4.07 -8.99
CA GLU A 8 -46.83 4.80 -9.92
C GLU A 8 -45.62 5.31 -9.14
N HIS A 9 -44.48 4.64 -9.30
CA HIS A 9 -43.20 5.19 -8.87
C HIS A 9 -42.86 6.37 -9.79
N HIS A 10 -43.31 7.56 -9.40
CA HIS A 10 -42.87 8.81 -10.01
C HIS A 10 -41.37 8.96 -9.74
N LEU A 11 -40.53 8.54 -10.69
CA LEU A 11 -39.09 8.80 -10.68
C LEU A 11 -38.90 10.31 -10.76
N GLN A 12 -38.78 10.96 -9.60
CA GLN A 12 -38.44 12.38 -9.52
C GLN A 12 -37.20 12.62 -10.37
N SER A 13 -37.29 13.59 -11.29
CA SER A 13 -36.15 13.95 -12.13
C SER A 13 -34.97 14.32 -11.24
N GLN A 14 -33.77 13.79 -11.54
CA GLN A 14 -32.55 14.10 -10.79
C GLN A 14 -32.37 15.61 -10.63
N SER A 15 -32.74 16.40 -11.64
CA SER A 15 -32.67 17.87 -11.64
C SER A 15 -33.45 18.57 -10.51
N GLN A 16 -34.37 17.88 -9.84
CA GLN A 16 -35.15 18.42 -8.72
C GLN A 16 -34.47 18.22 -7.36
N SER A 17 -33.35 17.51 -7.28
CA SER A 17 -32.62 17.34 -6.02
C SER A 17 -32.04 18.68 -5.56
N PRO A 18 -32.23 19.08 -4.28
CA PRO A 18 -31.61 20.26 -3.70
C PRO A 18 -30.08 20.25 -3.81
N LEU A 19 -29.47 19.06 -3.83
CA LEU A 19 -28.03 18.92 -4.00
C LEU A 19 -27.54 19.46 -5.35
N PHE A 20 -28.33 19.31 -6.42
CA PHE A 20 -27.97 19.79 -7.75
C PHE A 20 -28.35 21.25 -8.01
N ALA A 21 -29.09 21.87 -7.10
CA ALA A 21 -29.26 23.32 -7.09
C ALA A 21 -27.98 24.05 -6.65
N LEU A 22 -27.08 23.36 -5.93
CA LEU A 22 -25.78 23.91 -5.54
C LEU A 22 -24.83 24.02 -6.75
N PRO A 23 -23.96 25.04 -6.79
CA PRO A 23 -22.86 25.11 -7.75
C PRO A 23 -21.96 23.86 -7.71
N PRO A 24 -21.35 23.47 -8.84
CA PRO A 24 -20.46 22.31 -8.93
C PRO A 24 -19.34 22.29 -7.88
N GLU A 25 -18.83 23.46 -7.49
CA GLU A 25 -17.73 23.62 -6.53
C GLU A 25 -18.16 23.19 -5.13
N LEU A 26 -19.36 23.59 -4.69
CA LEU A 26 -19.90 23.18 -3.40
C LEU A 26 -20.24 21.70 -3.39
N ARG A 27 -20.75 21.16 -4.51
CA ARG A 27 -20.98 19.72 -4.65
C ARG A 27 -19.68 18.94 -4.54
N HIS A 28 -18.63 19.40 -5.22
CA HIS A 28 -17.31 18.79 -5.14
C HIS A 28 -16.77 18.78 -3.70
N GLN A 29 -16.89 19.89 -2.97
CA GLN A 29 -16.50 19.95 -1.55
C GLN A 29 -17.26 18.92 -0.70
N ILE A 30 -18.57 18.77 -0.90
CA ILE A 30 -19.37 17.73 -0.23
C ILE A 30 -18.82 16.33 -0.57
N TYR A 31 -18.50 16.07 -1.83
CA TYR A 31 -17.95 14.77 -2.23
C TYR A 31 -16.58 14.51 -1.61
N THR A 32 -15.69 15.51 -1.52
CA THR A 32 -14.37 15.37 -0.87
C THR A 32 -14.50 15.02 0.61
N LEU A 33 -15.53 15.53 1.31
CA LEU A 33 -15.80 15.17 2.70
C LEU A 33 -16.29 13.73 2.86
N LEU A 34 -16.97 13.17 1.85
CA LEU A 34 -17.52 11.81 1.89
C LEU A 34 -16.55 10.76 1.30
N LEU A 35 -15.68 11.20 0.40
CA LEU A 35 -14.68 10.41 -0.34
C LEU A 35 -13.31 11.08 -0.22
N PRO A 36 -12.70 11.11 0.99
CA PRO A 36 -11.37 11.65 1.17
C PRO A 36 -10.37 10.88 0.29
N SER A 37 -9.56 11.63 -0.47
CA SER A 37 -8.51 11.08 -1.33
C SER A 37 -7.21 10.81 -0.57
N SER A 38 -6.99 11.49 0.56
CA SER A 38 -5.87 11.23 1.48
C SER A 38 -6.27 10.15 2.48
N GLU A 39 -5.28 9.51 3.09
CA GLU A 39 -5.50 8.61 4.23
C GLU A 39 -6.37 9.35 5.26
N PRO A 40 -7.62 8.89 5.47
CA PRO A 40 -8.54 9.60 6.34
C PRO A 40 -8.01 9.53 7.78
N PRO A 41 -8.22 10.58 8.59
CA PRO A 41 -8.07 10.42 10.04
C PRO A 41 -8.96 9.24 10.49
N PRO A 42 -8.59 8.53 11.57
CA PRO A 42 -9.27 7.29 12.01
C PRO A 42 -10.78 7.45 12.29
N SER A 43 -11.28 8.68 12.36
CA SER A 43 -12.68 9.04 12.60
C SER A 43 -13.53 9.21 11.33
N GLN A 44 -12.96 9.23 10.12
CA GLN A 44 -13.72 9.55 8.90
C GLN A 44 -14.09 8.28 8.11
N THR A 45 -15.38 7.95 8.16
CA THR A 45 -15.96 6.80 7.43
C THR A 45 -16.09 7.12 5.94
N LEU A 46 -15.68 6.18 5.08
CA LEU A 46 -15.87 6.31 3.64
C LEU A 46 -17.33 6.01 3.25
N HIS A 47 -17.92 6.83 2.38
CA HIS A 47 -19.28 6.64 1.87
C HIS A 47 -19.34 6.39 0.35
N PRO A 48 -18.84 5.24 -0.14
CA PRO A 48 -18.84 4.89 -1.57
C PRO A 48 -20.26 4.62 -2.09
N SER A 49 -21.23 4.36 -1.20
CA SER A 49 -22.65 4.20 -1.54
C SER A 49 -23.24 5.42 -2.25
N LEU A 50 -22.64 6.61 -2.09
CA LEU A 50 -23.02 7.81 -2.84
C LEU A 50 -22.99 7.58 -4.35
N LEU A 51 -22.03 6.79 -4.86
CA LEU A 51 -21.89 6.49 -6.29
C LEU A 51 -23.05 5.64 -6.85
N LEU A 52 -23.85 5.02 -5.97
CA LEU A 52 -25.00 4.18 -6.34
C LEU A 52 -26.31 4.96 -6.39
N THR A 53 -26.32 6.22 -5.96
CA THR A 53 -27.56 7.00 -5.83
C THR A 53 -28.11 7.45 -7.19
N CYS A 54 -27.26 8.00 -8.06
CA CYS A 54 -27.66 8.44 -9.40
C CYS A 54 -26.45 8.56 -10.36
N SER A 55 -26.72 8.58 -11.66
CA SER A 55 -25.70 8.66 -12.72
C SER A 55 -24.85 9.93 -12.63
N ARG A 56 -25.46 11.07 -12.29
CA ARG A 56 -24.72 12.33 -12.15
C ARG A 56 -23.74 12.31 -10.98
N LEU A 57 -24.17 11.84 -9.81
CA LEU A 57 -23.29 11.67 -8.65
C LEU A 57 -22.19 10.66 -8.93
N ASN A 58 -22.53 9.55 -9.60
CA ASN A 58 -21.55 8.58 -10.04
C ASN A 58 -20.45 9.23 -10.90
N HIS A 59 -20.83 10.01 -11.92
CA HIS A 59 -19.87 10.67 -12.81
C HIS A 59 -19.02 11.73 -12.09
N GLU A 60 -19.63 12.59 -11.26
CA GLU A 60 -18.91 13.66 -10.58
C GLU A 60 -17.96 13.13 -9.47
N ALA A 61 -18.34 12.08 -8.75
CA ALA A 61 -17.61 11.59 -7.58
C ALA A 61 -16.71 10.38 -7.84
N THR A 62 -16.88 9.65 -8.96
CA THR A 62 -16.01 8.51 -9.33
C THR A 62 -14.53 8.90 -9.37
N PRO A 63 -14.12 10.01 -10.01
CA PRO A 63 -12.71 10.42 -10.04
C PRO A 63 -12.11 10.63 -8.64
N LEU A 64 -12.92 11.12 -7.69
CA LEU A 64 -12.50 11.33 -6.29
C LEU A 64 -12.22 10.01 -5.59
N LEU A 65 -13.11 9.01 -5.77
CA LEU A 65 -12.89 7.69 -5.18
C LEU A 65 -11.60 7.05 -5.73
N TYR A 66 -11.32 7.16 -7.03
CA TYR A 66 -10.13 6.50 -7.63
C TYR A 66 -8.84 7.33 -7.54
N ALA A 67 -8.92 8.57 -7.06
CA ALA A 67 -7.73 9.37 -6.75
C ALA A 67 -6.98 8.90 -5.49
N ARG A 68 -7.62 8.04 -4.67
CA ARG A 68 -7.04 7.47 -3.46
C ARG A 68 -6.10 6.29 -3.74
N THR A 69 -5.33 5.93 -2.71
CA THR A 69 -4.57 4.68 -2.69
C THR A 69 -5.45 3.49 -2.30
N PHE A 70 -5.33 2.39 -3.04
CA PHE A 70 -5.96 1.11 -2.74
C PHE A 70 -4.89 0.12 -2.30
N THR A 71 -5.24 -0.73 -1.36
CA THR A 71 -4.37 -1.79 -0.88
C THR A 71 -4.58 -3.06 -1.70
N ALA A 72 -3.50 -3.60 -2.23
CA ALA A 72 -3.43 -4.89 -2.88
C ALA A 72 -3.47 -6.02 -1.84
N HIS A 73 -4.04 -7.16 -2.21
CA HIS A 73 -4.01 -8.34 -1.37
C HIS A 73 -2.57 -8.89 -1.28
N PRO A 74 -2.05 -9.24 -0.10
CA PRO A 74 -0.64 -9.63 0.07
C PRO A 74 -0.24 -10.89 -0.73
N THR A 75 -1.21 -11.71 -1.13
CA THR A 75 -0.97 -12.92 -1.94
C THR A 75 -1.54 -12.84 -3.35
N LEU A 76 -2.65 -12.09 -3.52
CA LEU A 76 -3.40 -12.08 -4.77
C LEU A 76 -3.21 -10.76 -5.55
N LEU A 77 -2.35 -9.90 -5.02
CA LEU A 77 -1.95 -8.61 -5.59
C LEU A 77 -3.19 -7.78 -5.95
N THR A 78 -3.32 -7.36 -7.20
CA THR A 78 -4.42 -6.52 -7.70
C THR A 78 -5.72 -7.26 -7.98
N SER A 79 -5.77 -8.58 -7.79
CA SER A 79 -6.98 -9.39 -8.05
C SER A 79 -8.12 -9.11 -7.06
N LEU A 80 -7.78 -8.77 -5.79
CA LEU A 80 -8.75 -8.42 -4.75
C LEU A 80 -8.30 -7.13 -4.03
N PRO A 81 -8.36 -5.97 -4.71
CA PRO A 81 -8.03 -4.70 -4.10
C PRO A 81 -9.04 -4.36 -3.01
N TYR A 82 -8.63 -3.62 -2.01
CA TYR A 82 -9.53 -3.02 -1.03
C TYR A 82 -9.03 -1.64 -0.64
N TYR A 83 -9.90 -0.82 -0.07
CA TYR A 83 -9.55 0.54 0.35
C TYR A 83 -9.93 0.84 1.81
N ASP A 84 -10.65 -0.09 2.45
CA ASP A 84 -11.15 0.03 3.81
C ASP A 84 -10.92 -1.31 4.52
N THR A 85 -11.68 -2.33 4.12
CA THR A 85 -11.62 -3.66 4.72
C THR A 85 -11.35 -4.75 3.69
N ARG A 86 -10.45 -5.69 4.03
CA ARG A 86 -10.13 -6.85 3.18
C ARG A 86 -11.33 -7.72 2.82
N SER A 87 -12.34 -7.76 3.69
CA SER A 87 -13.58 -8.52 3.48
C SER A 87 -14.53 -7.90 2.45
N ARG A 88 -14.24 -6.67 1.99
CA ARG A 88 -15.04 -5.95 0.99
C ARG A 88 -14.14 -5.50 -0.18
N PRO A 89 -13.69 -6.44 -1.01
CA PRO A 89 -12.84 -6.12 -2.14
C PRO A 89 -13.61 -5.33 -3.20
N VAL A 90 -12.87 -4.53 -3.95
CA VAL A 90 -13.34 -3.84 -5.15
C VAL A 90 -13.63 -4.87 -6.23
N SER A 91 -14.73 -4.66 -6.95
CA SER A 91 -15.11 -5.52 -8.06
C SER A 91 -14.02 -5.57 -9.16
N PRO A 92 -13.69 -6.74 -9.72
CA PRO A 92 -12.64 -6.89 -10.74
C PRO A 92 -12.77 -5.95 -11.95
N HIS A 93 -14.00 -5.66 -12.39
CA HIS A 93 -14.23 -4.76 -13.53
C HIS A 93 -13.87 -3.29 -13.25
N LEU A 94 -13.63 -2.93 -11.99
CA LEU A 94 -13.22 -1.59 -11.57
C LEU A 94 -11.71 -1.47 -11.34
N VAL A 95 -10.98 -2.60 -11.28
CA VAL A 95 -9.53 -2.64 -11.05
C VAL A 95 -8.76 -1.75 -12.04
N PRO A 96 -9.09 -1.70 -13.36
CA PRO A 96 -8.38 -0.83 -14.30
C PRO A 96 -8.47 0.68 -14.00
N ARG A 97 -9.40 1.09 -13.13
CA ARG A 97 -9.53 2.49 -12.69
C ARG A 97 -8.58 2.83 -11.53
N ILE A 98 -8.06 1.82 -10.84
CA ILE A 98 -7.14 2.00 -9.72
C ILE A 98 -5.75 2.30 -10.27
N ARG A 99 -5.18 3.43 -9.85
CA ARG A 99 -3.86 3.89 -10.31
C ARG A 99 -2.83 3.98 -9.19
N LYS A 100 -3.28 4.04 -7.94
CA LYS A 100 -2.41 4.19 -6.76
C LYS A 100 -2.55 2.97 -5.87
N TRP A 101 -1.43 2.30 -5.62
CA TRP A 101 -1.37 1.02 -4.96
C TRP A 101 -0.52 1.09 -3.70
N HIS A 102 -0.98 0.38 -2.68
CA HIS A 102 -0.21 0.01 -1.50
C HIS A 102 -0.21 -1.51 -1.40
N VAL A 103 0.92 -2.12 -1.10
CA VAL A 103 1.01 -3.57 -0.88
C VAL A 103 1.88 -3.84 0.33
N THR A 104 1.41 -4.70 1.21
CA THR A 104 2.20 -5.16 2.36
C THR A 104 2.87 -6.48 2.02
N VAL A 105 4.18 -6.53 2.17
CA VAL A 105 5.02 -7.70 1.91
C VAL A 105 5.65 -8.15 3.22
N ARG A 106 5.47 -9.42 3.55
CA ARG A 106 6.11 -10.05 4.70
C ARG A 106 7.38 -10.76 4.24
N LEU A 107 8.51 -10.43 4.87
CA LEU A 107 9.79 -11.09 4.58
C LEU A 107 9.92 -12.44 5.29
N ASP A 108 9.13 -12.67 6.34
CA ASP A 108 9.15 -13.90 7.14
C ASP A 108 8.30 -15.03 6.54
N VAL A 109 7.68 -14.81 5.39
CA VAL A 109 6.77 -15.75 4.74
C VAL A 109 7.11 -15.85 3.25
N ASP A 110 7.13 -17.07 2.73
CA ASP A 110 7.36 -17.30 1.30
C ASP A 110 6.35 -16.54 0.42
N ALA A 111 6.87 -15.96 -0.66
CA ALA A 111 6.05 -15.31 -1.67
C ALA A 111 5.07 -16.31 -2.29
N ARG A 112 3.78 -16.01 -2.22
CA ARG A 112 2.73 -16.78 -2.90
C ARG A 112 2.40 -16.24 -4.30
N PHE A 113 3.31 -15.43 -4.83
CA PHE A 113 3.22 -14.81 -6.14
C PHE A 113 4.59 -14.91 -6.83
N THR A 114 4.56 -14.87 -8.15
CA THR A 114 5.76 -14.88 -9.00
C THR A 114 6.12 -13.46 -9.43
N ALA A 115 7.37 -13.25 -9.85
CA ALA A 115 7.81 -11.98 -10.43
C ALA A 115 6.94 -11.55 -11.63
N GLN A 116 6.48 -12.50 -12.45
CA GLN A 116 5.56 -12.20 -13.57
C GLN A 116 4.25 -11.62 -13.07
N GLN A 117 3.63 -12.24 -12.06
CA GLN A 117 2.37 -11.76 -11.50
C GLN A 117 2.51 -10.36 -10.87
N VAL A 118 3.67 -10.05 -10.30
CA VAL A 118 3.96 -8.72 -9.74
C VAL A 118 4.08 -7.67 -10.86
N ARG A 119 4.74 -8.00 -11.97
CA ARG A 119 4.78 -7.12 -13.16
C ARG A 119 3.40 -6.88 -13.74
N ASP A 120 2.65 -7.95 -13.99
CA ASP A 120 1.29 -7.87 -14.54
C ASP A 120 0.36 -7.03 -13.64
N ALA A 121 0.62 -7.06 -12.32
CA ALA A 121 -0.15 -6.33 -11.33
C ALA A 121 0.18 -4.83 -11.27
N PHE A 122 1.45 -4.44 -11.38
CA PHE A 122 1.90 -3.10 -10.99
C PHE A 122 2.63 -2.29 -12.07
N ASP A 123 2.96 -2.88 -13.21
CA ASP A 123 3.56 -2.13 -14.32
C ASP A 123 2.65 -0.95 -14.74
N GLY A 124 3.25 0.23 -14.90
CA GLY A 124 2.52 1.43 -15.28
C GLY A 124 1.61 2.02 -14.20
N ALA A 125 1.74 1.58 -12.93
CA ALA A 125 1.03 2.21 -11.82
C ALA A 125 1.41 3.69 -11.67
N GLN A 126 0.45 4.55 -11.29
CA GLN A 126 0.75 5.97 -11.04
C GLN A 126 1.56 6.14 -9.75
N GLU A 127 1.15 5.46 -8.69
CA GLU A 127 1.88 5.41 -7.43
C GLU A 127 1.88 3.97 -6.90
N LEU A 128 3.03 3.50 -6.41
CA LEU A 128 3.17 2.19 -5.77
C LEU A 128 3.96 2.35 -4.47
N THR A 129 3.34 1.97 -3.36
CA THR A 129 4.01 1.84 -2.06
C THR A 129 4.12 0.37 -1.69
N VAL A 130 5.34 -0.14 -1.58
CA VAL A 130 5.64 -1.47 -1.04
C VAL A 130 6.03 -1.30 0.43
N GLU A 131 5.15 -1.70 1.33
CA GLU A 131 5.40 -1.71 2.77
C GLU A 131 5.92 -3.08 3.20
N VAL A 132 7.11 -3.09 3.78
CA VAL A 132 7.80 -4.32 4.15
C VAL A 132 7.74 -4.54 5.65
N MET A 133 7.31 -5.73 6.05
CA MET A 133 7.19 -6.15 7.44
C MET A 133 8.04 -7.40 7.70
N GLN A 134 8.67 -7.45 8.87
CA GLN A 134 9.33 -8.65 9.39
C GLN A 134 8.93 -8.86 10.86
N ALA A 135 8.78 -10.12 11.28
CA ALA A 135 8.46 -10.44 12.66
C ALA A 135 9.68 -10.34 13.60
N MET A 136 10.88 -10.65 13.11
CA MET A 136 12.15 -10.51 13.82
C MET A 136 13.19 -9.84 12.93
N TYR A 137 13.94 -8.90 13.48
CA TYR A 137 14.95 -8.14 12.75
C TYR A 137 16.13 -9.02 12.35
N GLY A 138 16.50 -9.01 11.06
CA GLY A 138 17.73 -9.66 10.57
C GLY A 138 17.64 -11.17 10.39
N SER A 139 16.44 -11.76 10.42
CA SER A 139 16.23 -13.20 10.25
C SER A 139 15.54 -13.58 8.94
N CYS A 140 15.41 -12.64 7.99
CA CYS A 140 14.63 -12.84 6.77
C CYS A 140 15.41 -12.45 5.52
N ASP A 141 15.11 -13.14 4.44
CA ASP A 141 15.70 -12.95 3.12
C ASP A 141 14.88 -11.94 2.29
N PHE A 142 15.54 -11.26 1.35
CA PHE A 142 14.94 -10.31 0.42
C PHE A 142 14.36 -10.98 -0.83
N GLU A 143 14.41 -12.31 -0.95
CA GLU A 143 13.86 -13.08 -2.07
C GLU A 143 12.42 -12.68 -2.44
N VAL A 144 11.55 -12.45 -1.46
CA VAL A 144 10.16 -12.00 -1.72
C VAL A 144 10.11 -10.63 -2.43
N LEU A 145 11.06 -9.75 -2.12
CA LEU A 145 11.18 -8.44 -2.76
C LEU A 145 11.83 -8.51 -4.13
N ARG A 146 12.63 -9.54 -4.43
CA ARG A 146 13.19 -9.75 -5.77
C ARG A 146 12.11 -9.85 -6.84
N ALA A 147 10.93 -10.36 -6.47
CA ALA A 147 9.77 -10.40 -7.35
C ALA A 147 9.32 -9.02 -7.87
N PHE A 148 9.66 -7.92 -7.16
CA PHE A 148 9.35 -6.54 -7.55
C PHE A 148 10.43 -5.89 -8.43
N GLU A 149 11.63 -6.48 -8.52
CA GLU A 149 12.75 -5.89 -9.29
C GLU A 149 12.45 -5.73 -10.78
N GLY A 150 11.52 -6.52 -11.31
CA GLY A 150 11.09 -6.47 -12.70
C GLY A 150 9.99 -5.45 -13.01
N VAL A 151 9.40 -4.80 -11.99
CA VAL A 151 8.31 -3.83 -12.19
C VAL A 151 8.84 -2.56 -12.86
N ARG A 152 8.10 -1.98 -13.80
CA ARG A 152 8.51 -0.79 -14.57
C ARG A 152 7.40 0.25 -14.74
N ALA A 153 7.81 1.42 -15.20
CA ALA A 153 6.95 2.56 -15.56
C ALA A 153 6.04 3.04 -14.43
N VAL A 154 6.44 2.83 -13.17
CA VAL A 154 5.72 3.36 -12.03
C VAL A 154 5.99 4.88 -11.94
N GLY A 155 4.95 5.69 -11.91
CA GLY A 155 5.10 7.16 -11.86
C GLY A 155 5.77 7.64 -10.56
N ARG A 156 5.46 7.01 -9.43
CA ARG A 156 6.10 7.24 -8.14
C ARG A 156 6.14 5.95 -7.33
N ALA A 157 7.34 5.44 -7.07
CA ALA A 157 7.53 4.26 -6.25
C ALA A 157 8.07 4.63 -4.86
N ARG A 158 7.62 3.91 -3.84
CA ARG A 158 8.15 3.98 -2.46
C ARG A 158 8.28 2.57 -1.91
N VAL A 159 9.41 2.28 -1.29
CA VAL A 159 9.62 1.04 -0.55
C VAL A 159 9.96 1.44 0.88
N VAL A 160 9.15 1.01 1.84
CA VAL A 160 9.20 1.47 3.24
C VAL A 160 9.07 0.30 4.20
N GLY A 161 9.32 0.54 5.48
CA GLY A 161 9.15 -0.45 6.54
C GLY A 161 10.49 -1.01 7.00
N SER A 162 10.51 -2.30 7.33
CA SER A 162 11.61 -2.94 8.04
C SER A 162 12.79 -3.33 7.12
N LEU A 163 13.41 -2.35 6.45
CA LEU A 163 14.48 -2.54 5.46
C LEU A 163 15.79 -1.89 5.88
N GLY A 164 16.38 -2.36 6.99
CA GLY A 164 17.75 -2.02 7.41
C GLY A 164 18.17 -0.56 7.16
N ASP A 165 19.21 -0.38 6.34
CA ASP A 165 19.79 0.91 5.97
C ASP A 165 19.06 1.65 4.82
N GLY A 166 18.03 1.04 4.25
CA GLY A 166 17.21 1.60 3.18
C GLY A 166 17.88 1.65 1.80
N ARG A 167 19.11 1.15 1.61
CA ARG A 167 19.80 1.25 0.30
C ARG A 167 19.09 0.43 -0.77
N TYR A 168 18.76 -0.82 -0.45
CA TYR A 168 17.98 -1.70 -1.33
C TYR A 168 16.60 -1.12 -1.63
N ALA A 169 15.93 -0.55 -0.61
CA ALA A 169 14.63 0.11 -0.76
C ALA A 169 14.69 1.28 -1.77
N GLY A 170 15.72 2.11 -1.65
CA GLY A 170 15.96 3.24 -2.54
C GLY A 170 16.31 2.82 -3.96
N TRP A 171 17.15 1.79 -4.12
CA TRP A 171 17.46 1.22 -5.43
C TRP A 171 16.21 0.64 -6.09
N LEU A 172 15.47 -0.23 -5.38
CA LEU A 172 14.27 -0.88 -5.90
C LEU A 172 13.21 0.15 -6.32
N ALA A 173 12.98 1.19 -5.50
CA ALA A 173 12.08 2.28 -5.86
C ALA A 173 12.49 2.98 -7.17
N ARG A 174 13.79 3.29 -7.35
CA ARG A 174 14.27 3.90 -8.60
C ARG A 174 14.13 2.96 -9.79
N THR A 175 14.46 1.68 -9.61
CA THR A 175 14.33 0.64 -10.64
C THR A 175 12.87 0.49 -11.11
N MET A 176 11.90 0.57 -10.20
CA MET A 176 10.47 0.51 -10.54
C MET A 176 9.99 1.72 -11.37
N MET A 177 10.68 2.86 -11.26
CA MET A 177 10.34 4.10 -11.96
C MET A 177 10.99 4.25 -13.34
N LEU A 178 11.83 3.29 -13.75
CA LEU A 178 12.40 3.25 -15.10
C LEU A 178 11.33 3.06 -16.17
N ALA A 179 11.61 3.44 -17.41
CA ALA A 179 10.65 3.29 -18.51
C ALA A 179 10.35 1.82 -18.83
N MET A 180 9.25 1.57 -19.56
CA MET A 180 8.95 0.22 -20.04
C MET A 180 10.07 -0.29 -20.96
N GLY A 181 10.59 -1.48 -20.65
CA GLY A 181 11.68 -2.12 -21.41
C GLY A 181 13.08 -1.61 -21.09
N GLU A 182 13.22 -0.64 -20.17
CA GLU A 182 14.52 -0.19 -19.70
C GLU A 182 15.04 -1.15 -18.60
N GLU A 183 16.26 -1.64 -18.80
CA GLU A 183 16.95 -2.46 -17.79
C GLU A 183 17.80 -1.55 -16.90
N GLY A 184 17.52 -1.59 -15.59
CA GLY A 184 18.34 -0.92 -14.58
C GLY A 184 19.60 -1.72 -14.27
N SER A 185 20.56 -1.08 -13.61
CA SER A 185 21.69 -1.78 -13.01
C SER A 185 21.18 -2.77 -11.96
N GLY A 186 21.66 -4.02 -11.99
CA GLY A 186 21.37 -5.01 -10.96
C GLY A 186 21.75 -4.51 -9.57
N TRP A 187 21.12 -5.06 -8.55
CA TRP A 187 21.51 -4.79 -7.17
C TRP A 187 22.86 -5.46 -6.88
N GLU A 188 23.90 -4.66 -6.66
CA GLU A 188 25.19 -5.14 -6.19
C GLU A 188 25.21 -5.05 -4.66
N GLU A 189 24.92 -6.18 -4.00
CA GLU A 189 25.11 -6.31 -2.55
C GLU A 189 26.62 -6.21 -2.24
N GLU A 190 27.02 -5.23 -1.43
CA GLU A 190 28.41 -5.08 -1.03
C GLU A 190 28.87 -6.32 -0.25
N GLU A 191 30.10 -6.80 -0.49
CA GLU A 191 30.61 -8.05 0.10
C GLU A 191 30.52 -8.08 1.64
N GLY A 192 30.60 -6.92 2.31
CA GLY A 192 30.42 -6.80 3.76
C GLY A 192 29.00 -7.13 4.24
N GLU A 193 27.97 -6.80 3.45
CA GLU A 193 26.57 -7.10 3.76
C GLU A 193 26.26 -8.58 3.55
N ARG A 194 26.77 -9.13 2.44
CA ARG A 194 26.69 -10.57 2.15
C ARG A 194 27.35 -11.39 3.27
N MET A 195 28.51 -10.94 3.76
CA MET A 195 29.21 -11.61 4.86
C MET A 195 28.43 -11.57 6.18
N VAL A 196 27.76 -10.46 6.50
CA VAL A 196 26.91 -10.35 7.69
C VAL A 196 25.68 -11.26 7.59
N ARG A 197 25.07 -11.36 6.40
CA ARG A 197 23.95 -12.29 6.14
C ARG A 197 24.38 -13.75 6.32
N GLU A 198 25.48 -14.16 5.69
CA GLU A 198 26.04 -15.51 5.82
C GLU A 198 26.48 -15.83 7.27
N LEU A 199 26.97 -14.84 8.01
CA LEU A 199 27.31 -14.98 9.43
C LEU A 199 26.07 -15.15 10.34
N GLY A 200 24.95 -14.52 9.98
CA GLY A 200 23.65 -14.63 10.67
C GLY A 200 22.94 -15.97 10.46
N GLU A 201 23.15 -16.61 9.30
CA GLU A 201 22.58 -17.93 8.96
C GLU A 201 23.31 -19.10 9.66
N GLY A 202 24.50 -18.89 10.21
CA GLY A 202 25.25 -19.90 10.95
C GLY A 202 24.91 -19.97 12.44
N ARG A 203 25.11 -21.15 13.06
CA ARG A 203 25.11 -21.37 14.54
C ARG A 203 26.01 -20.41 15.36
N ARG A 204 26.74 -19.50 14.71
CA ARG A 204 27.58 -18.45 15.29
C ARG A 204 26.88 -17.10 15.48
N GLY A 205 25.62 -16.92 15.07
CA GLY A 205 24.82 -15.72 15.41
C GLY A 205 24.72 -15.43 16.91
N LYS A 206 24.98 -16.43 17.77
CA LYS A 206 25.09 -16.25 19.24
C LYS A 206 26.37 -15.53 19.71
N ARG A 207 27.37 -15.31 18.84
CA ARG A 207 28.62 -14.62 19.22
C ARG A 207 28.59 -13.11 18.92
N PHE A 208 27.78 -12.65 17.97
CA PHE A 208 27.74 -11.22 17.61
C PHE A 208 27.05 -10.36 18.68
N ASP A 209 26.11 -10.95 19.43
CA ASP A 209 25.46 -10.34 20.58
C ASP A 209 26.43 -10.07 21.76
N ALA A 210 27.60 -10.71 21.76
CA ALA A 210 28.61 -10.52 22.80
C ALA A 210 29.55 -9.34 22.51
N VAL A 211 29.79 -9.02 21.23
CA VAL A 211 30.74 -7.96 20.84
C VAL A 211 30.09 -6.58 20.94
N TRP A 212 28.81 -6.43 20.59
CA TRP A 212 28.07 -5.18 20.85
C TRP A 212 27.84 -4.91 22.34
N ARG A 213 27.90 -5.95 23.19
CA ARG A 213 27.87 -5.81 24.65
C ARG A 213 29.21 -5.45 25.28
N MET A 214 30.30 -5.46 24.51
CA MET A 214 31.68 -5.38 25.03
C MET A 214 32.48 -4.31 24.29
N GLY A 215 31.91 -3.10 24.20
CA GLY A 215 32.49 -1.99 23.45
C GLY A 215 32.04 -0.59 23.87
N MET A 216 31.88 -0.35 25.18
CA MET A 216 32.05 0.99 25.77
C MET A 216 32.49 0.80 27.24
N GLU A 217 33.75 0.39 27.45
CA GLU A 217 34.46 0.75 28.69
C GLU A 217 34.74 2.25 28.62
N GLY A 218 33.75 3.04 29.01
CA GLY A 218 33.81 4.48 29.10
C GLY A 218 33.12 4.91 30.38
N SER A 219 33.89 4.91 31.48
CA SER A 219 33.69 5.66 32.74
C SER A 219 32.31 6.30 32.91
N GLY A 220 31.41 5.62 33.62
CA GLY A 220 30.13 6.18 34.06
C GLY A 220 29.80 5.61 35.42
N ARG A 221 29.76 6.47 36.44
CA ARG A 221 29.54 6.13 37.85
C ARG A 221 28.19 5.47 38.05
N ASP A 222 28.17 4.40 38.84
CA ASP A 222 26.96 3.81 39.39
C ASP A 222 26.21 4.85 40.24
N VAL A 223 25.01 5.23 39.81
CA VAL A 223 24.08 6.05 40.58
C VAL A 223 22.84 5.22 40.84
N TRP A 224 22.95 4.17 41.65
CA TRP A 224 21.82 3.53 42.35
C TRP A 224 22.35 2.73 43.55
N GLU A 225 22.89 3.43 44.55
CA GLU A 225 23.00 2.92 45.92
C GLU A 225 22.36 3.92 46.88
N GLY A 226 21.32 3.46 47.59
CA GLY A 226 20.88 3.94 48.91
C GLY A 226 20.22 5.31 49.03
N ASP A 227 18.96 5.35 49.45
CA ASP A 227 18.69 5.41 50.90
C ASP A 227 17.26 4.99 51.26
N ARG A 228 17.18 4.29 52.39
CA ARG A 228 15.97 4.03 53.19
C ARG A 228 15.88 5.09 54.28
#